data_AF-A0A822CUE8-F1
#
_entry.id   AF-A0A822CUE8-F1
#
_cell.length_a   1.000
_cell.length_b   1.000
_cell.length_c   1.000
_cell.angle_alpha   90.00
_cell.angle_beta   90.00
_cell.angle_gamma   90.00
#
_symmetry.space_group_name_H-M   'P 1'
#
loop_
_entity.id
_entity.type
_entity.pdbx_description
1 polymer ?
#
loop_
_entity_poly.entity_id
_entity_poly.type
_entity_poly.pdbx_seq_one_letter_code
_entity_poly.pdbx_strand_id
1 'polypeptide(L)'
;MWIHGGSSQVGTGNMFDGTILAALGDIIVVTFNFRLNLFGFLSSGDERLEGNLGLYDQSMVLDWIYENSEALGGDIERITIGGHSAGAPHAYYLAMSPFNRGRIR
;
A
#
# COMPACT_ATOMS: atom_id res chain seq x y z
N MET A 1 3.84 -3.12 5.39
CA MET A 1 3.32 -1.94 4.64
C MET A 1 1.97 -1.52 5.21
N TRP A 2 1.80 -0.26 5.61
CA TRP A 2 0.58 0.26 6.22
C TRP A 2 -0.17 1.22 5.30
N ILE A 3 -1.44 0.93 5.02
CA ILE A 3 -2.32 1.72 4.15
C ILE A 3 -3.27 2.55 5.00
N HIS A 4 -3.16 3.88 4.91
CA HIS A 4 -4.04 4.77 5.64
C HIS A 4 -5.48 4.73 5.11
N GLY A 5 -6.43 5.00 6.01
CA GLY A 5 -7.85 5.18 5.66
C GLY A 5 -8.17 6.59 5.16
N GLY A 6 -9.46 6.91 5.14
CA GLY A 6 -9.97 8.22 4.67
C GLY A 6 -10.90 8.13 3.46
N SER A 7 -11.66 7.03 3.35
CA SER A 7 -12.64 6.77 2.27
C SER A 7 -12.08 6.88 0.86
N SER A 8 -10.76 6.73 0.72
CA SER A 8 -10.03 6.98 -0.54
C SER A 8 -10.17 8.43 -1.05
N GLN A 9 -10.59 9.36 -0.20
CA GLN A 9 -10.80 10.78 -0.49
C GLN A 9 -9.74 11.67 0.15
N VAL A 10 -9.31 11.33 1.37
CA VAL A 10 -8.40 12.11 2.20
C VAL A 10 -7.42 11.21 2.95
N GLY A 11 -6.44 11.81 3.61
CA GLY A 11 -5.46 11.13 4.46
C GLY A 11 -4.04 11.24 3.93
N THR A 12 -3.09 10.74 4.72
CA THR A 12 -1.67 10.68 4.36
C THR A 12 -0.98 9.61 5.21
N GLY A 13 0.06 8.96 4.66
CA GLY A 13 0.94 8.07 5.42
C GLY A 13 1.62 8.77 6.60
N ASN A 14 1.80 10.09 6.50
CA ASN A 14 2.46 10.91 7.53
C ASN A 14 1.67 11.02 8.84
N MET A 15 0.40 10.61 8.86
CA MET A 15 -0.40 10.56 10.10
C MET A 15 0.07 9.47 11.06
N PHE A 16 0.87 8.51 10.58
CA PHE A 16 1.32 7.35 11.35
C PHE A 16 2.83 7.39 11.52
N ASP A 17 3.28 7.58 12.77
CA ASP A 17 4.67 7.38 13.15
C ASP A 17 4.93 5.88 13.39
N GLY A 18 5.78 5.29 12.55
CA GLY A 18 6.15 3.88 12.62
C GLY A 18 7.24 3.55 13.65
N THR A 19 7.89 4.54 14.28
CA THR A 19 9.12 4.36 15.05
C THR A 19 8.96 3.39 16.21
N ILE A 20 7.90 3.53 17.00
CA ILE A 20 7.66 2.66 18.17
C ILE A 20 7.39 1.21 17.73
N LEU A 21 6.57 1.03 16.69
CA LEU A 21 6.24 -0.30 16.19
C LEU A 21 7.46 -0.99 15.58
N ALA A 22 8.31 -0.24 14.86
CA ALA A 22 9.56 -0.76 14.31
C ALA A 22 10.52 -1.21 15.42
N ALA A 23 10.72 -0.36 16.44
CA ALA A 23 11.65 -0.63 17.54
C ALA A 23 11.20 -1.79 18.45
N LEU A 24 9.91 -1.86 18.77
CA LEU A 24 9.39 -2.91 19.66
C LEU A 24 9.13 -4.24 18.93
N GLY A 25 8.76 -4.18 17.66
CA GLY A 25 8.45 -5.36 16.86
C GLY A 25 9.66 -6.01 16.21
N ASP A 26 10.82 -5.32 16.19
CA ASP A 26 11.98 -5.69 15.36
C ASP A 26 11.57 -5.93 13.90
N ILE A 27 10.85 -4.95 13.34
CA ILE A 27 10.31 -4.99 11.97
C ILE A 27 10.53 -3.69 11.24
N ILE A 28 10.51 -3.76 9.91
CA ILE A 28 10.48 -2.58 9.05
C ILE A 28 9.02 -2.12 8.89
N VAL A 29 8.76 -0.86 9.24
CA VAL A 29 7.45 -0.23 9.05
C VAL A 29 7.52 0.75 7.89
N VAL A 30 6.71 0.50 6.86
CA VAL A 30 6.58 1.37 5.68
C VAL A 30 5.21 2.04 5.70
N THR A 31 5.18 3.35 5.86
CA THR A 31 4.03 4.23 5.59
C THR A 31 4.30 5.01 4.31
N PHE A 32 3.26 5.33 3.55
CA PHE A 32 3.41 5.93 2.23
C PHE A 32 2.14 6.72 1.84
N ASN A 33 2.24 7.46 0.74
CA ASN A 33 1.12 8.20 0.16
C ASN A 33 0.75 7.59 -1.19
N PHE A 34 -0.54 7.64 -1.52
CA PHE A 34 -1.08 7.24 -2.82
C PHE A 34 -2.08 8.30 -3.28
N ARG A 35 -2.41 8.33 -4.58
CA ARG A 35 -3.40 9.28 -5.11
C ARG A 35 -4.78 9.01 -4.53
N LEU A 36 -5.49 10.10 -4.23
CA LEU A 36 -6.81 10.09 -3.59
C LEU A 36 -7.86 10.76 -4.48
N ASN A 37 -9.13 10.53 -4.16
CA ASN A 37 -10.30 11.14 -4.80
C ASN A 37 -10.21 11.01 -6.34
N LEU A 38 -10.55 12.06 -7.07
CA LEU A 38 -10.54 12.16 -8.52
C LEU A 38 -9.21 11.70 -9.11
N PHE A 39 -8.09 12.07 -8.48
CA PHE A 39 -6.76 11.74 -8.99
C PHE A 39 -6.37 10.27 -8.80
N GLY A 40 -7.00 9.58 -7.85
CA GLY A 40 -6.74 8.17 -7.58
C GLY A 40 -7.75 7.21 -8.20
N PHE A 41 -9.01 7.64 -8.39
CA PHE A 41 -10.10 6.70 -8.61
C PHE A 41 -11.12 7.12 -9.67
N LEU A 42 -10.91 8.23 -10.37
CA LEU A 42 -11.76 8.58 -11.52
C LEU A 42 -11.64 7.50 -12.60
N SER A 43 -12.78 6.99 -13.06
CA SER A 43 -12.88 6.04 -14.17
C SER A 43 -13.98 6.48 -15.13
N SER A 44 -13.77 6.32 -16.42
CA SER A 44 -14.81 6.48 -17.44
C SER A 44 -15.68 5.23 -17.59
N GLY A 45 -15.29 4.11 -16.97
CA GLY A 45 -15.91 2.80 -17.19
C GLY A 45 -15.53 2.15 -18.53
N ASP A 46 -14.59 2.73 -19.27
CA ASP A 46 -13.99 2.21 -20.50
C ASP A 46 -12.46 2.32 -20.47
N GLU A 47 -11.79 1.84 -21.52
CA GLU A 47 -10.31 1.82 -21.61
C GLU A 47 -9.65 3.20 -21.67
N ARG A 48 -10.42 4.29 -21.86
CA ARG A 48 -9.84 5.64 -21.92
C ARG A 48 -9.37 6.11 -20.55
N LEU A 49 -10.05 5.66 -19.49
CA LEU A 49 -9.69 5.95 -18.12
C LEU A 49 -10.15 4.78 -17.23
N GLU A 50 -9.30 3.77 -17.13
CA GLU A 50 -9.57 2.54 -16.37
C GLU A 50 -9.81 2.81 -14.88
N GLY A 51 -9.22 3.87 -14.33
CA GLY A 51 -9.31 4.24 -12.92
C GLY A 51 -8.33 3.46 -12.05
N ASN A 52 -8.65 3.32 -10.75
CA ASN A 52 -7.85 2.58 -9.77
C ASN A 52 -6.37 3.00 -9.66
N LEU A 53 -6.00 4.19 -10.13
CA LEU A 53 -4.66 4.75 -10.07
C LEU A 53 -4.10 4.75 -8.64
N GLY A 54 -4.93 5.00 -7.63
CA GLY A 54 -4.54 4.92 -6.22
C GLY A 54 -4.20 3.50 -5.76
N LEU A 55 -4.81 2.45 -6.34
CA LEU A 55 -4.43 1.05 -6.08
C LEU A 55 -3.15 0.68 -6.82
N TYR A 56 -2.95 1.19 -8.04
CA TYR A 56 -1.69 1.00 -8.77
C TYR A 56 -0.51 1.66 -8.05
N ASP A 57 -0.69 2.85 -7.49
CA ASP A 57 0.34 3.49 -6.65
C ASP A 57 0.74 2.60 -5.47
N GLN A 58 -0.24 1.98 -4.81
CA GLN A 58 0.03 1.05 -3.71
C GLN A 58 0.75 -0.21 -4.19
N SER A 59 0.39 -0.74 -5.35
CA SER A 59 1.10 -1.85 -6.00
C SER A 59 2.55 -1.50 -6.32
N MET A 60 2.80 -0.30 -6.83
CA MET A 60 4.16 0.19 -7.10
C MET A 60 4.98 0.35 -5.82
N VAL A 61 4.37 0.72 -4.70
CA VAL A 61 5.06 0.74 -3.40
C VAL A 61 5.46 -0.67 -2.98
N LEU A 62 4.61 -1.67 -3.20
CA LEU A 62 4.96 -3.07 -2.93
C LEU A 62 6.15 -3.52 -3.80
N ASP A 63 6.18 -3.12 -5.06
CA ASP A 63 7.27 -3.44 -5.99
C ASP A 63 8.58 -2.78 -5.54
N TRP A 64 8.50 -1.51 -5.15
CA TRP A 64 9.64 -0.79 -4.57
C TRP A 64 10.14 -1.48 -3.29
N ILE A 65 9.25 -1.90 -2.39
CA ILE A 65 9.65 -2.65 -1.19
C ILE A 65 10.35 -3.95 -1.59
N TYR A 66 9.82 -4.69 -2.56
CA TYR A 66 10.38 -5.96 -3.01
C TYR A 66 11.81 -5.78 -3.56
N GLU A 67 12.02 -4.74 -4.36
CA GLU A 67 13.31 -4.40 -4.97
C GLU A 67 14.35 -3.86 -3.97
N ASN A 68 13.89 -3.22 -2.87
CA ASN A 68 14.76 -2.55 -1.91
C ASN A 68 14.86 -3.25 -0.55
N SER A 69 14.11 -4.33 -0.34
CA SER A 69 13.99 -5.00 0.97
C SER A 69 15.34 -5.37 1.56
N GLU A 70 16.20 -6.04 0.77
CA GLU A 70 17.52 -6.49 1.23
C GLU A 70 18.42 -5.32 1.67
N ALA A 71 18.41 -4.21 0.93
CA ALA A 71 19.18 -3.01 1.27
C ALA A 71 18.71 -2.33 2.56
N LEU A 72 17.45 -2.53 2.94
CA LEU A 72 16.86 -2.04 4.18
C LEU A 72 17.01 -3.03 5.35
N GLY A 73 17.62 -4.20 5.13
CA GLY A 73 17.71 -5.28 6.11
C GLY A 73 16.41 -6.08 6.28
N GLY A 74 15.51 -6.02 5.28
CA GLY A 74 14.24 -6.73 5.26
C GLY A 74 14.31 -8.12 4.63
N ASP A 75 13.19 -8.83 4.66
CA ASP A 75 13.01 -10.15 4.08
C ASP A 75 11.81 -10.14 3.13
N ILE A 76 12.05 -10.39 1.83
CA ILE A 76 11.02 -10.40 0.78
C ILE A 76 9.98 -11.50 0.99
N GLU A 77 10.31 -12.56 1.74
CA GLU A 77 9.39 -13.65 2.06
C GLU A 77 8.48 -13.31 3.25
N ARG A 78 8.68 -12.15 3.90
CA ARG A 78 7.96 -11.74 5.11
C ARG A 78 7.31 -10.37 4.99
N ILE A 79 6.71 -10.10 3.83
CA ILE A 79 5.96 -8.86 3.60
C ILE A 79 4.51 -9.02 4.04
N THR A 80 4.13 -8.28 5.09
CA THR A 80 2.74 -8.15 5.55
C THR A 80 2.16 -6.79 5.16
N ILE A 81 0.93 -6.80 4.64
CA ILE A 81 0.16 -5.59 4.34
C ILE A 81 -0.99 -5.45 5.33
N GLY A 82 -1.17 -4.25 5.88
CA GLY A 82 -2.30 -3.93 6.74
C GLY A 82 -2.83 -2.53 6.45
N GLY A 83 -4.04 -2.24 6.91
CA GLY A 83 -4.63 -0.92 6.81
C GLY A 83 -5.88 -0.79 7.68
N HIS A 84 -6.38 0.43 7.80
CA HIS A 84 -7.56 0.76 8.60
C HIS A 84 -8.62 1.49 7.76
N SER A 85 -9.91 1.29 8.07
CA SER A 85 -11.04 1.88 7.31
C SER A 85 -10.89 1.55 5.82
N ALA A 86 -10.88 2.54 4.91
CA ALA A 86 -10.65 2.33 3.47
C ALA A 86 -9.29 1.67 3.13
N GLY A 87 -8.29 1.77 4.02
CA GLY A 87 -7.02 1.08 3.85
C GLY A 87 -7.12 -0.45 4.05
N ALA A 88 -8.09 -0.93 4.83
CA ALA A 88 -8.30 -2.37 5.05
C ALA A 88 -8.80 -3.11 3.78
N PRO A 89 -9.86 -2.66 3.07
CA PRO A 89 -10.24 -3.26 1.80
C PRO A 89 -9.17 -3.04 0.72
N HIS A 90 -8.41 -1.94 0.74
CA HIS A 90 -7.25 -1.78 -0.14
C HIS A 90 -6.21 -2.88 0.06
N ALA A 91 -5.84 -3.19 1.30
CA ALA A 91 -4.94 -4.29 1.61
C ALA A 91 -5.48 -5.64 1.09
N TYR A 92 -6.79 -5.87 1.24
CA TYR A 92 -7.46 -7.03 0.66
C TYR A 92 -7.39 -7.04 -0.87
N TYR A 93 -7.64 -5.92 -1.55
CA TYR A 93 -7.54 -5.83 -3.02
C TYR A 93 -6.13 -6.10 -3.51
N LEU A 94 -5.10 -5.60 -2.82
CA LEU A 94 -3.71 -5.89 -3.17
C LEU A 94 -3.41 -7.39 -3.00
N ALA A 95 -3.86 -8.03 -1.92
CA ALA A 95 -3.66 -9.45 -1.68
C ALA A 95 -4.37 -10.34 -2.71
N MET A 96 -5.55 -9.92 -3.19
CA MET A 96 -6.34 -10.67 -4.19
C MET A 96 -5.90 -10.39 -5.63
N SER A 97 -5.20 -9.29 -5.88
CA SER A 97 -4.77 -8.89 -7.21
C SER A 97 -3.76 -9.88 -7.81
N PRO A 98 -4.00 -10.39 -9.03
CA PRO A 98 -3.02 -11.22 -9.74
C PRO A 98 -1.66 -10.53 -9.92
N PHE A 99 -1.64 -9.19 -9.97
CA PHE A 99 -0.41 -8.40 -10.11
C PHE A 99 0.55 -8.57 -8.93
N ASN A 100 0.02 -8.88 -7.74
CA ASN A 100 0.81 -8.99 -6.49
C ASN A 100 1.01 -10.43 -6.03
N ARG A 101 0.64 -11.41 -6.85
CA ARG A 101 0.71 -12.83 -6.47
C ARG A 101 2.14 -13.20 -6.08
N GLY A 102 2.28 -13.81 -4.91
CA GLY A 102 3.57 -14.25 -4.38
C GLY A 102 4.37 -13.17 -3.67
N ARG A 103 3.95 -11.90 -3.71
CA ARG A 103 4.64 -10.77 -3.05
C ARG A 103 4.15 -10.46 -1.63
N ILE A 104 3.02 -11.03 -1.23
CA ILE A 104 2.36 -10.81 0.08
C ILE A 104 2.18 -12.17 0.76
N ARG A 105 2.29 -12.20 2.09
CA ARG A 105 2.01 -13.37 2.93
C ARG A 105 0.90 -13.08 3.92
#